data_AF-A0A7D6I6J0-F1
#
_entry.id   AF-A0A7D6I6J0-F1
#
_cell.length_a   1.000
_cell.length_b   1.000
_cell.length_c   1.000
_cell.angle_alpha   90.00
_cell.angle_beta   90.00
_cell.angle_gamma   90.00
#
_symmetry.space_group_name_H-M   'P 1'
#
loop_
_entity.id
_entity.type
_entity.pdbx_description
1 polymer ?
#
loop_
_entity_poly.entity_id
_entity_poly.type
_entity_poly.pdbx_seq_one_letter_code
_entity_poly.pdbx_strand_id
1 'polypeptide(L)'
;MSFALDPPLLFASGVLLERALPPQRRDLVEAAVLGVFFAGSFGLYNNVPGLGFLWRPFRARNGRDFMWNSGAFSLDTDDLDWPAHAAAGAIFATYPLFLKLGRALGQRG
;
A
#
# COMPACT_ATOMS: atom_id res chain seq x y z
N MET A 1 1.20 0.91 -10.47
CA MET A 1 0.27 1.50 -9.48
C MET A 1 0.81 1.19 -8.11
N SER A 2 0.93 2.14 -7.18
CA SER A 2 1.19 1.79 -5.77
C SER A 2 0.11 0.82 -5.29
N PHE A 3 -1.15 1.05 -5.68
CA PHE A 3 -2.27 0.14 -5.40
C PHE A 3 -2.13 -1.29 -5.96
N ALA A 4 -1.30 -1.52 -6.97
CA ALA A 4 -1.02 -2.86 -7.49
C ALA A 4 0.23 -3.49 -6.86
N LEU A 5 1.14 -2.66 -6.34
CA LEU A 5 2.34 -3.09 -5.62
C LEU A 5 2.06 -3.32 -4.13
N ASP A 6 1.14 -2.58 -3.55
CA ASP A 6 0.83 -2.65 -2.12
C ASP A 6 0.28 -4.03 -1.72
N PRO A 7 -0.65 -4.67 -2.47
CA PRO A 7 -1.12 -6.02 -2.15
C PRO A 7 -0.03 -7.10 -2.11
N PRO A 8 0.85 -7.28 -3.14
CA PRO A 8 1.93 -8.25 -3.07
C PRO A 8 2.99 -7.89 -2.03
N LEU A 9 3.27 -6.60 -1.78
CA LEU A 9 4.20 -6.18 -0.73
C LEU A 9 3.65 -6.44 0.67
N LEU A 10 2.36 -6.19 0.92
CA LEU A 10 1.69 -6.53 2.18
C LEU A 10 1.66 -8.04 2.40
N PHE A 11 1.39 -8.81 1.34
CA PHE A 11 1.46 -10.26 1.40
C PHE A 11 2.87 -10.75 1.75
N ALA A 12 3.90 -10.27 1.05
CA ALA A 12 5.30 -10.62 1.34
C ALA A 12 5.71 -10.20 2.76
N SER A 13 5.27 -9.01 3.20
CA SER A 13 5.49 -8.54 4.57
C SER A 13 4.86 -9.47 5.60
N GLY A 14 3.65 -9.98 5.33
CA GLY A 14 2.97 -10.95 6.19
C GLY A 14 3.73 -12.27 6.31
N VAL A 15 4.24 -12.79 5.19
CA VAL A 15 5.07 -14.01 5.18
C VAL A 15 6.35 -13.79 5.99
N LEU A 16 7.05 -12.66 5.77
CA LEU A 16 8.30 -12.34 6.45
C LEU A 16 8.10 -12.10 7.95
N LEU A 17 7.05 -11.39 8.34
CA LEU A 17 6.69 -11.13 9.73
C LEU A 17 6.48 -12.45 10.48
N GLU A 18 5.73 -13.38 9.89
CA GLU A 18 5.43 -14.64 10.54
C GLU A 18 6.68 -15.55 10.69
N ARG A 19 7.58 -15.53 9.69
CA ARG A 19 8.79 -16.37 9.67
C ARG A 19 9.96 -15.79 10.45
N ALA A 20 10.13 -14.47 10.43
CA ALA A 20 11.32 -13.82 10.99
C ALA A 20 11.13 -13.31 12.43
N LEU A 21 9.88 -13.12 12.88
CA LEU A 21 9.64 -12.49 14.19
C LEU A 21 9.12 -13.46 15.26
N PRO A 22 9.55 -13.27 16.52
CA PRO A 22 8.97 -13.95 17.67
C PRO A 22 7.49 -13.60 17.84
N PRO A 23 6.64 -14.54 18.30
CA PRO A 23 5.20 -14.33 18.47
C PRO A 23 4.84 -13.04 19.22
N GLN A 24 5.62 -12.67 20.24
CA GLN A 24 5.36 -11.49 21.09
C GLN A 24 5.48 -10.16 20.35
N ARG A 25 6.18 -10.12 19.19
CA ARG A 25 6.38 -8.90 18.41
C ARG A 25 5.52 -8.83 17.16
N ARG A 26 4.86 -9.93 16.78
CA ARG A 26 4.13 -10.06 15.50
C ARG A 26 3.01 -9.03 15.39
N ASP A 27 2.22 -8.86 16.43
CA ASP A 27 1.06 -7.96 16.40
C ASP A 27 1.47 -6.48 16.36
N LEU A 28 2.53 -6.11 17.09
CA LEU A 28 3.08 -4.76 17.03
C LEU A 28 3.64 -4.44 15.64
N VAL A 29 4.40 -5.37 15.05
CA VAL A 29 4.98 -5.16 13.72
C VAL A 29 3.90 -5.20 12.64
N GLU A 30 2.84 -6.00 12.80
CA GLU A 30 1.68 -5.98 11.91
C GLU A 30 1.04 -4.58 11.90
N ALA A 31 0.76 -4.05 13.09
CA ALA A 31 0.20 -2.71 13.23
C ALA A 31 1.13 -1.63 12.64
N ALA A 32 2.45 -1.76 12.83
CA ALA A 32 3.43 -0.85 12.26
C ALA A 32 3.46 -0.92 10.72
N VAL A 33 3.45 -2.13 10.15
CA VAL A 33 3.40 -2.33 8.69
C VAL A 33 2.12 -1.73 8.11
N LEU A 34 0.96 -2.04 8.69
CA LEU A 34 -0.31 -1.44 8.27
C LEU A 34 -0.26 0.07 8.40
N GLY A 35 0.25 0.61 9.51
CA GLY A 35 0.39 2.04 9.74
C GLY A 35 1.25 2.72 8.67
N VAL A 36 2.39 2.12 8.29
CA VAL A 36 3.25 2.65 7.23
C VAL A 36 2.55 2.62 5.87
N PHE A 37 1.88 1.52 5.53
CA PHE A 37 1.15 1.41 4.27
C PHE A 37 -0.04 2.39 4.22
N PHE A 38 -0.82 2.52 5.29
CA PHE A 38 -1.92 3.49 5.35
C PHE A 38 -1.41 4.93 5.33
N ALA A 39 -0.44 5.29 6.16
CA ALA A 39 0.08 6.66 6.23
C ALA A 39 0.80 7.05 4.94
N GLY A 40 1.62 6.16 4.38
CA GLY A 40 2.32 6.36 3.12
C GLY A 40 1.34 6.53 1.97
N SER A 41 0.37 5.63 1.84
CA SER A 41 -0.61 5.69 0.77
C SER A 41 -1.57 6.87 0.91
N PHE A 42 -2.06 7.16 2.12
CA PHE A 42 -2.91 8.32 2.37
C PHE A 42 -2.16 9.63 2.13
N GLY A 43 -0.90 9.72 2.54
CA GLY A 43 -0.05 10.87 2.29
C GLY A 43 0.23 11.08 0.80
N LEU A 44 0.50 9.99 0.06
CA LEU A 44 0.65 10.04 -1.39
C LEU A 44 -0.65 10.48 -2.07
N TYR A 45 -1.79 9.92 -1.66
CA TYR A 45 -3.11 10.26 -2.20
C TYR A 45 -3.49 11.74 -2.00
N ASN A 46 -3.15 12.29 -0.84
CA ASN A 46 -3.39 13.69 -0.48
C ASN A 46 -2.27 14.63 -0.97
N ASN A 47 -1.29 14.14 -1.74
CA ASN A 47 -0.17 14.94 -2.25
C ASN A 47 0.58 15.70 -1.15
N VAL A 48 0.77 15.08 0.03
CA VAL A 48 1.47 15.71 1.16
C VAL A 48 2.89 16.12 0.75
N PRO A 49 3.29 17.38 0.98
CA PRO A 49 4.63 17.86 0.64
C PRO A 49 5.69 17.08 1.43
N GLY A 50 6.77 16.66 0.75
CA GLY A 50 7.85 15.85 1.33
C GLY A 50 7.84 14.37 0.90
N LEU A 51 6.72 13.84 0.42
CA LEU A 51 6.64 12.48 -0.14
C LEU A 51 7.12 12.37 -1.59
N GLY A 52 7.70 13.45 -2.13
CA GLY A 52 8.27 13.55 -3.47
C GLY A 52 9.21 12.41 -3.83
N PHE A 53 10.02 11.96 -2.89
CA PHE A 53 11.00 10.91 -3.13
C PHE A 53 10.38 9.54 -3.43
N LEU A 54 9.15 9.27 -2.98
CA LEU A 54 8.48 7.99 -3.21
C LEU A 54 7.99 7.86 -4.65
N TRP A 55 7.60 8.97 -5.28
CA TRP A 55 6.96 8.94 -6.61
C TRP A 55 7.82 9.53 -7.73
N ARG A 56 8.75 10.45 -7.44
CA ARG A 56 9.65 11.04 -8.45
C ARG A 56 10.43 10.01 -9.27
N PRO A 57 10.97 8.91 -8.69
CA PRO A 57 11.67 7.89 -9.47
C PRO A 57 10.80 7.22 -10.54
N PHE A 58 9.48 7.22 -10.36
CA PHE A 58 8.51 6.58 -11.24
C PHE A 58 7.94 7.51 -12.31
N ARG A 59 8.54 8.71 -12.50
CA ARG A 59 8.08 9.75 -13.46
C ARG A 59 6.62 10.18 -13.29
N ALA A 60 6.03 9.92 -12.12
CA ALA A 60 4.69 10.39 -11.80
C ALA A 60 4.68 11.91 -11.60
N ARG A 61 3.55 12.56 -11.91
CA ARG A 61 3.35 14.00 -11.76
C ARG A 61 3.19 14.44 -10.30
N ASN A 62 2.57 13.59 -9.48
CA ASN A 62 2.36 13.81 -8.04
C ASN A 62 2.11 12.47 -7.31
N GLY A 63 1.86 12.51 -6.01
CA GLY A 63 1.63 11.29 -5.20
C GLY A 63 0.35 10.55 -5.59
N ARG A 64 -0.72 11.26 -5.95
CA ARG A 64 -1.98 10.68 -6.41
C ARG A 64 -1.83 9.99 -7.77
N ASP A 65 -1.13 10.64 -8.70
CA ASP A 65 -0.76 10.08 -10.00
C ASP A 65 0.12 8.83 -9.83
N PHE A 66 1.02 8.81 -8.87
CA PHE A 66 1.79 7.62 -8.55
C PHE A 66 0.93 6.45 -8.01
N MET A 67 -0.09 6.76 -7.21
CA MET A 67 -1.02 5.72 -6.75
C MET A 67 -1.78 5.07 -7.90
N TRP A 68 -2.27 5.87 -8.86
CA TRP A 68 -3.09 5.41 -9.98
C TRP A 68 -2.32 4.95 -11.22
N ASN A 69 -1.21 5.59 -11.57
CA ASN A 69 -0.62 5.49 -12.91
C ASN A 69 0.83 5.00 -12.95
N SER A 70 1.42 4.58 -11.82
CA SER A 70 2.83 4.14 -11.78
C SER A 70 3.11 2.83 -12.55
N GLY A 71 3.04 2.88 -13.89
CA GLY A 71 3.69 1.94 -14.81
C GLY A 71 2.80 1.09 -15.73
N ALA A 72 1.45 1.17 -15.69
CA ALA A 72 0.61 0.26 -16.50
C ALA A 72 -0.69 0.87 -17.06
N PHE A 73 -1.19 1.97 -16.52
CA PHE A 73 -2.42 2.62 -16.98
C PHE A 73 -2.22 4.13 -17.06
N SER A 74 -2.88 4.76 -18.03
CA SER A 74 -2.92 6.20 -18.26
C SER A 74 -4.31 6.72 -17.91
N LEU A 75 -4.67 6.73 -16.62
CA LEU A 75 -5.89 7.35 -16.14
C LEU A 75 -5.64 8.85 -15.94
N ASP A 76 -6.52 9.68 -16.47
CA ASP A 76 -6.41 11.13 -16.29
C ASP A 76 -6.81 11.47 -14.85
N THR A 77 -5.82 11.80 -14.00
CA THR A 77 -6.06 12.03 -12.57
C THR A 77 -6.58 13.44 -12.24
N ASP A 78 -6.71 14.28 -13.26
CA ASP A 78 -7.14 15.68 -13.13
C ASP A 78 -8.67 15.80 -12.95
N ASP A 79 -9.45 14.80 -13.38
CA ASP A 79 -10.92 14.67 -13.18
C ASP A 79 -11.25 13.41 -12.33
N LEU A 80 -10.64 13.29 -11.14
CA LEU A 80 -10.99 12.21 -10.21
C LEU A 80 -12.36 12.44 -9.58
N ASP A 81 -13.41 11.87 -10.16
CA ASP A 81 -14.76 11.88 -9.59
C ASP A 81 -14.85 11.02 -8.31
N TRP A 82 -15.92 11.23 -7.52
CA TRP A 82 -16.24 10.45 -6.30
C TRP A 82 -16.04 8.91 -6.40
N PRO A 83 -16.34 8.23 -7.52
CA PRO A 83 -16.10 6.79 -7.67
C PRO A 83 -14.63 6.40 -7.52
N ALA A 84 -13.69 7.25 -7.92
CA ALA A 84 -12.27 6.97 -7.78
C ALA A 84 -11.81 7.10 -6.32
N HIS A 85 -12.38 8.03 -5.55
CA HIS A 85 -12.20 8.10 -4.10
C HIS A 85 -12.75 6.84 -3.41
N ALA A 86 -13.93 6.38 -3.82
CA ALA A 86 -14.53 5.16 -3.30
C ALA A 86 -13.68 3.91 -3.62
N ALA A 87 -13.16 3.81 -4.84
CA ALA A 87 -12.28 2.71 -5.25
C ALA A 87 -10.96 2.70 -4.47
N ALA A 88 -10.33 3.86 -4.26
CA ALA A 88 -9.16 3.98 -3.40
C ALA A 88 -9.47 3.51 -1.96
N GLY A 89 -10.61 3.93 -1.40
CA GLY A 89 -11.09 3.47 -0.09
C GLY A 89 -11.31 1.96 -0.03
N ALA A 90 -11.88 1.37 -1.08
CA ALA A 90 -12.08 -0.07 -1.17
C ALA A 90 -10.75 -0.82 -1.22
N ILE A 91 -9.77 -0.33 -1.99
CA ILE A 91 -8.43 -0.94 -2.04
C ILE A 91 -7.74 -0.84 -0.67
N PHE A 92 -7.83 0.32 0.00
CA PHE A 92 -7.32 0.46 1.37
C PHE A 92 -7.95 -0.53 2.35
N ALA A 93 -9.24 -0.78 2.23
CA ALA A 93 -9.93 -1.77 3.07
C ALA A 93 -9.41 -3.20 2.83
N THR A 94 -8.84 -3.50 1.66
CA THR A 94 -8.24 -4.82 1.38
C THR A 94 -6.83 -5.00 1.96
N TYR A 95 -6.14 -3.96 2.44
CA TYR A 95 -4.75 -4.06 2.90
C TYR A 95 -4.55 -5.05 4.06
N PRO A 96 -5.39 -5.02 5.12
CA PRO A 96 -5.30 -6.01 6.19
C PRO A 96 -5.52 -7.44 5.70
N LEU A 97 -6.32 -7.65 4.65
CA LEU A 97 -6.59 -8.98 4.10
C LEU A 97 -5.31 -9.57 3.49
N PHE A 98 -4.60 -8.83 2.64
CA PHE A 98 -3.36 -9.33 2.02
C PHE A 98 -2.27 -9.63 3.05
N LEU A 99 -2.14 -8.79 4.07
CA LEU A 99 -1.18 -9.02 5.16
C LEU A 99 -1.50 -10.30 5.94
N LYS A 100 -2.77 -10.52 6.28
CA LYS A 100 -3.23 -11.74 6.96
C LYS A 100 -3.05 -13.00 6.11
N LEU A 101 -3.32 -12.91 4.81
CA LEU A 101 -3.07 -14.02 3.87
C LEU A 101 -1.58 -14.40 3.84
N GLY A 102 -0.69 -13.40 3.83
CA GLY A 102 0.76 -13.61 3.92
C GLY A 102 1.16 -14.28 5.23
N ARG A 103 0.65 -13.80 6.37
CA ARG A 103 0.89 -14.42 7.68
C ARG A 103 0.42 -15.88 7.71
N ALA A 104 -0.78 -16.16 7.21
CA ALA A 104 -1.33 -17.51 7.15
C ALA A 104 -0.48 -18.48 6.32
N LEU A 105 0.11 -18.01 5.22
CA LEU A 105 1.07 -18.81 4.45
C LEU A 105 2.38 -19.02 5.22
N GLY A 106 2.90 -17.98 5.87
CA GLY A 106 4.12 -18.06 6.70
C GLY A 106 4.00 -18.99 7.92
N GLN A 107 2.78 -19.27 8.39
CA GLN A 107 2.54 -20.28 9.43
C GLN A 107 2.62 -21.72 8.91
N ARG A 108 2.42 -21.93 7.61
CA ARG A 108 2.30 -23.28 7.00
C ARG A 108 3.63 -23.87 6.54
N GLY A 109 4.75 -23.17 6.67
CA GLY A 109 6.06 -23.71 6.32
C GLY A 109 7.22 -22.94 6.90
#